data_AF-A0A7S2PV17-F1
#
_entry.id   AF-A0A7S2PV17-F1
#
_cell.length_a   1.000
_cell.length_b   1.000
_cell.length_c   1.000
_cell.angle_alpha   90.00
_cell.angle_beta   90.00
_cell.angle_gamma   90.00
#
_symmetry.space_group_name_H-M   'P 1'
#
loop_
_entity.id
_entity.type
_entity.pdbx_description
1 polymer ?
#
loop_
_entity_poly.entity_id
_entity_poly.type
_entity_poly.pdbx_seq_one_letter_code
_entity_poly.pdbx_strand_id
1 'polypeptide(L)'
;MRFNLEGLEVFFPYDRIYLEQYQYMRSIKQTLDAGGHCLLEMPTGTGKTVCLLSLITSYQLAHPNCGKLVYCTRTVPEMNSVMEELGTVFSYRSEQLRLDREAAAAADASNTQQAEDVTMMDVEESAKSSTTNNNTEHQQEVRKRKRIYGPKKNGQKENMGPIPHDGGAGGSGALALCLSSRRNMCIHERVLRESDREGIDAACRSMTAPWALERAKTDQTVETCQYFDGFQAAGEATSMPSGVYDLEELKKWGKGKNWCPYYLTRQAINHATVLVFNYQYMLDPKVAKMVSKELESESIIVFDEAHNIDSVCIEALSVTVNDRNLDQATRSLGRLSSEVSRMKASDSERLQREY
;
A
#
# COMPACT_ATOMS: atom_id res chain seq x y z
N MET A 1 -15.52 -4.73 -16.04
CA MET A 1 -16.06 -6.01 -16.52
C MET A 1 -15.72 -7.16 -15.57
N ARG A 2 -16.50 -8.25 -15.61
CA ARG A 2 -16.19 -9.53 -14.97
C ARG A 2 -15.92 -10.57 -16.04
N PHE A 3 -14.95 -11.44 -15.82
CA PHE A 3 -14.72 -12.59 -16.69
C PHE A 3 -14.11 -13.75 -15.90
N ASN A 4 -14.32 -14.96 -16.41
CA ASN A 4 -13.76 -16.17 -15.83
C ASN A 4 -12.40 -16.48 -16.47
N LEU A 5 -11.39 -16.67 -15.64
CA LEU A 5 -10.04 -17.08 -16.02
C LEU A 5 -9.73 -18.43 -15.35
N GLU A 6 -9.91 -19.52 -16.08
CA GLU A 6 -9.63 -20.89 -15.61
C GLU A 6 -10.23 -21.20 -14.22
N GLY A 7 -11.50 -20.84 -14.00
CA GLY A 7 -12.23 -21.07 -12.75
C GLY A 7 -12.16 -19.92 -11.75
N LEU A 8 -11.33 -18.90 -11.98
CA LEU A 8 -11.27 -17.69 -11.16
C LEU A 8 -12.13 -16.58 -11.77
N GLU A 9 -13.04 -16.01 -10.99
CA GLU A 9 -13.74 -14.80 -11.41
C GLU A 9 -12.88 -13.55 -11.16
N VAL A 10 -12.57 -12.81 -12.22
CA VAL A 10 -11.71 -11.62 -12.15
C VAL A 10 -12.53 -10.34 -12.24
N PHE A 11 -12.37 -9.46 -11.26
CA PHE A 11 -12.96 -8.12 -11.23
C PHE A 11 -12.01 -7.11 -11.90
N PHE A 12 -12.30 -6.75 -13.15
CA PHE A 12 -11.46 -5.85 -13.94
C PHE A 12 -12.14 -4.49 -14.13
N PRO A 13 -11.52 -3.36 -13.74
CA PRO A 13 -12.21 -2.06 -13.64
C PRO A 13 -12.50 -1.37 -14.99
N TYR A 14 -12.15 -2.01 -16.11
CA TYR A 14 -12.37 -1.47 -17.46
C TYR A 14 -13.31 -2.38 -18.27
N ASP A 15 -13.82 -1.87 -19.39
CA ASP A 15 -14.82 -2.57 -20.22
C ASP A 15 -14.20 -3.53 -21.25
N ARG A 16 -12.90 -3.41 -21.50
CA ARG A 16 -12.17 -4.21 -22.49
C ARG A 16 -10.84 -4.65 -21.91
N ILE A 17 -10.42 -5.84 -22.32
CA ILE A 17 -9.11 -6.43 -22.03
C ILE A 17 -8.42 -6.77 -23.36
N TYR A 18 -7.10 -6.60 -23.42
CA TYR A 18 -6.29 -7.03 -24.55
C TYR A 18 -5.96 -8.51 -24.45
N LEU A 19 -5.64 -9.13 -25.59
CA LEU A 19 -5.29 -10.55 -25.61
C LEU A 19 -4.01 -10.85 -24.83
N GLU A 20 -3.03 -9.97 -24.94
CA GLU A 20 -1.74 -10.05 -24.24
C GLU A 20 -1.94 -9.95 -22.72
N GLN A 21 -2.86 -9.09 -22.28
CA GLN A 21 -3.22 -8.97 -20.86
C GLN A 21 -3.88 -10.25 -20.32
N TYR A 22 -4.74 -10.88 -21.12
CA TYR A 22 -5.35 -12.16 -20.74
C TYR A 22 -4.30 -13.28 -20.61
N GLN A 23 -3.37 -13.37 -21.56
CA GLN A 23 -2.26 -14.33 -21.51
C GLN A 23 -1.33 -14.08 -20.31
N TYR A 24 -1.07 -12.81 -20.00
CA TYR A 24 -0.29 -12.41 -18.83
C TYR A 24 -0.97 -12.85 -17.53
N MET A 25 -2.27 -12.55 -17.39
CA MET A 25 -3.04 -12.97 -16.21
C MET A 25 -3.10 -14.49 -16.07
N ARG A 26 -3.27 -15.21 -17.18
CA ARG A 26 -3.26 -16.68 -17.19
C ARG A 26 -1.94 -17.23 -16.64
N SER A 27 -0.82 -16.68 -17.08
CA SER A 27 0.52 -17.10 -16.65
C SER A 27 0.74 -16.84 -15.15
N ILE A 28 0.26 -15.69 -14.65
CA ILE A 28 0.29 -15.40 -13.20
C ILE A 28 -0.57 -16.41 -12.44
N LYS A 29 -1.81 -16.65 -12.87
CA LYS A 29 -2.73 -17.58 -12.19
C LYS A 29 -2.11 -18.98 -12.08
N GLN A 30 -1.56 -19.51 -13.17
CA GLN A 30 -0.91 -20.82 -13.17
C GLN A 30 0.28 -20.88 -12.20
N THR A 31 1.03 -19.78 -12.06
CA THR A 31 2.14 -19.69 -11.10
C THR A 31 1.64 -19.65 -9.66
N LEU A 32 0.56 -18.92 -9.39
CA LEU A 32 -0.07 -18.84 -8.07
C LEU A 32 -0.64 -20.21 -7.67
N ASP A 33 -1.34 -20.89 -8.58
CA ASP A 33 -1.91 -22.22 -8.34
C ASP A 33 -0.81 -23.28 -8.10
N ALA A 34 0.32 -23.17 -8.79
CA ALA A 34 1.45 -24.10 -8.65
C ALA A 34 2.33 -23.82 -7.42
N GLY A 35 2.24 -22.64 -6.81
CA GLY A 35 3.06 -22.25 -5.66
C GLY A 35 4.55 -22.06 -6.00
N GLY A 36 4.86 -21.20 -6.98
CA GLY A 36 6.23 -20.98 -7.45
C GLY A 36 6.58 -19.53 -7.80
N HIS A 37 7.71 -19.36 -8.47
CA HIS A 37 8.17 -18.07 -8.97
C HIS A 37 7.99 -17.99 -10.49
N CYS A 38 7.64 -16.82 -11.00
CA CYS A 38 7.62 -16.56 -12.44
C CYS A 38 8.35 -15.26 -12.78
N LEU A 39 8.94 -15.22 -13.96
CA LEU A 39 9.47 -14.02 -14.58
C LEU A 39 8.61 -13.72 -15.80
N LEU A 40 7.95 -12.56 -15.80
CA LEU A 40 7.01 -12.18 -16.84
C LEU A 40 7.44 -10.86 -17.47
N GLU A 41 7.52 -10.85 -18.79
CA GLU A 41 7.79 -9.65 -19.57
C GLU A 41 6.49 -9.15 -20.18
N MET A 42 6.21 -7.86 -20.03
CA MET A 42 5.08 -7.22 -20.71
C MET A 42 5.47 -5.80 -21.15
N PRO A 43 5.19 -5.40 -22.41
CA PRO A 43 5.59 -4.10 -22.91
C PRO A 43 4.90 -2.94 -22.17
N THR A 44 5.60 -1.82 -22.04
CA THR A 44 5.10 -0.63 -21.35
C THR A 44 3.81 -0.09 -21.95
N GLY A 45 2.93 0.48 -21.12
CA GLY A 45 1.70 1.13 -21.58
C GLY A 45 0.53 0.18 -21.91
N THR A 46 0.70 -1.12 -21.69
CA THR A 46 -0.33 -2.15 -21.86
C THR A 46 -1.23 -2.35 -20.64
N GLY A 47 -1.01 -1.63 -19.53
CA GLY A 47 -1.82 -1.77 -18.31
C GLY A 47 -1.39 -2.94 -17.41
N LYS A 48 -0.07 -3.17 -17.29
CA LYS A 48 0.52 -4.23 -16.45
C LYS A 48 0.04 -4.21 -15.01
N THR A 49 0.12 -3.05 -14.39
CA THR A 49 -0.20 -2.85 -12.99
C THR A 49 -1.66 -3.19 -12.71
N VAL A 50 -2.63 -2.57 -13.41
CA VAL A 50 -4.04 -2.92 -13.24
C VAL A 50 -4.36 -4.39 -13.51
N CYS A 51 -3.76 -5.02 -14.53
CA CYS A 51 -3.98 -6.44 -14.79
C CYS A 51 -3.53 -7.32 -13.64
N LEU A 52 -2.32 -7.06 -13.14
CA LEU A 52 -1.75 -7.80 -12.04
C LEU A 52 -2.57 -7.60 -10.76
N LEU A 53 -2.92 -6.35 -10.44
CA LEU A 53 -3.70 -6.02 -9.25
C LEU A 53 -5.10 -6.64 -9.31
N SER A 54 -5.82 -6.51 -10.44
CA SER A 54 -7.14 -7.12 -10.62
C SER A 54 -7.11 -8.63 -10.44
N LEU A 55 -6.10 -9.30 -10.99
CA LEU A 55 -5.98 -10.76 -10.86
C LEU A 55 -5.69 -11.18 -9.42
N ILE A 56 -4.63 -10.64 -8.80
CA ILE A 56 -4.21 -11.07 -7.46
C ILE A 56 -5.28 -10.75 -6.43
N THR A 57 -5.89 -9.57 -6.51
CA THR A 57 -6.94 -9.17 -5.56
C THR A 57 -8.22 -10.00 -5.72
N SER A 58 -8.51 -10.49 -6.93
CA SER A 58 -9.59 -11.45 -7.16
C SER A 58 -9.21 -12.86 -6.67
N TYR A 59 -7.94 -13.25 -6.86
CA TYR A 59 -7.40 -14.52 -6.36
C TYR A 59 -7.45 -14.60 -4.83
N GLN A 60 -7.05 -13.53 -4.13
CA GLN A 60 -7.16 -13.41 -2.67
C GLN A 60 -8.61 -13.46 -2.18
N LEU A 61 -9.56 -12.93 -2.97
CA LEU A 61 -10.98 -13.02 -2.64
C LEU A 61 -11.51 -14.47 -2.74
N ALA A 62 -11.07 -15.20 -3.77
CA ALA A 62 -11.44 -16.61 -3.96
C ALA A 62 -10.71 -17.57 -3.00
N HIS A 63 -9.52 -17.20 -2.52
CA HIS A 63 -8.68 -17.99 -1.63
C HIS A 63 -8.34 -17.22 -0.35
N PRO A 64 -9.19 -17.27 0.70
CA PRO A 64 -8.98 -16.54 1.95
C PRO A 64 -7.68 -16.88 2.70
N ASN A 65 -7.10 -18.06 2.43
CA ASN A 65 -5.81 -18.49 3.00
C ASN A 65 -4.60 -17.87 2.28
N CYS A 66 -4.82 -17.16 1.17
CA CYS A 66 -3.75 -16.45 0.49
C CYS A 66 -3.26 -15.31 1.38
N GLY A 67 -1.95 -15.24 1.58
CA GLY A 67 -1.33 -14.22 2.42
C GLY A 67 -1.36 -12.83 1.80
N LYS A 68 -0.56 -11.93 2.38
CA LYS A 68 -0.47 -10.52 1.99
C LYS A 68 0.06 -10.35 0.57
N LEU A 69 -0.41 -9.32 -0.14
CA LEU A 69 0.19 -8.87 -1.39
C LEU A 69 1.26 -7.82 -1.08
N VAL A 70 2.50 -8.08 -1.46
CA VAL A 70 3.62 -7.16 -1.35
C VAL A 70 4.03 -6.70 -2.75
N TYR A 71 3.76 -5.44 -3.06
CA TYR A 71 4.11 -4.82 -4.33
C TYR A 71 5.34 -3.92 -4.16
N CYS A 72 6.42 -4.30 -4.84
CA CYS A 72 7.69 -3.61 -4.79
C CYS A 72 7.91 -2.78 -6.06
N THR A 73 8.03 -1.46 -5.91
CA THR A 73 8.37 -0.52 -7.00
C THR A 73 9.81 -0.04 -6.88
N ARG A 74 10.30 0.71 -7.88
CA ARG A 74 11.61 1.38 -7.82
C ARG A 74 11.51 2.77 -7.22
N THR A 75 10.47 3.52 -7.57
CA THR A 75 10.37 4.94 -7.20
C THR A 75 9.08 5.27 -6.44
N VAL A 76 9.10 6.39 -5.70
CA VAL A 76 7.92 6.91 -4.99
C VAL A 76 6.80 7.33 -5.94
N PRO A 77 7.07 7.98 -7.09
CA PRO A 77 6.01 8.26 -8.09
C PRO A 77 5.33 6.99 -8.61
N GLU A 78 6.10 5.94 -8.93
CA GLU A 78 5.53 4.64 -9.33
C GLU A 78 4.64 4.07 -8.23
N MET A 79 5.09 4.10 -6.97
CA MET A 79 4.30 3.65 -5.82
C MET A 79 2.97 4.40 -5.73
N ASN A 80 2.96 5.73 -5.92
CA ASN A 80 1.72 6.50 -5.93
C ASN A 80 0.81 6.09 -7.10
N SER A 81 1.35 5.87 -8.30
CA SER A 81 0.57 5.38 -9.44
C SER A 81 -0.04 3.99 -9.19
N VAL A 82 0.69 3.08 -8.55
CA VAL A 82 0.18 1.76 -8.16
C VAL A 82 -0.98 1.90 -7.17
N MET A 83 -0.89 2.81 -6.20
CA MET A 83 -1.99 3.04 -5.25
C MET A 83 -3.24 3.61 -5.90
N GLU A 84 -3.09 4.53 -6.86
CA GLU A 84 -4.24 5.07 -7.60
C GLU A 84 -4.95 3.98 -8.41
N GLU A 85 -4.18 3.09 -9.05
CA GLU A 85 -4.73 1.93 -9.75
C GLU A 85 -5.38 0.94 -8.78
N LEU A 86 -4.76 0.68 -7.63
CA LEU A 86 -5.32 -0.19 -6.58
C LEU A 86 -6.64 0.36 -6.02
N GLY A 87 -6.72 1.67 -5.76
CA GLY A 87 -7.96 2.33 -5.36
C GLY A 87 -9.05 2.17 -6.41
N THR A 88 -8.71 2.27 -7.69
CA THR A 88 -9.66 2.03 -8.78
C THR A 88 -10.16 0.59 -8.82
N VAL A 89 -9.26 -0.39 -8.65
CA VAL A 89 -9.61 -1.83 -8.61
C VAL A 89 -10.50 -2.14 -7.41
N PHE A 90 -10.17 -1.63 -6.22
CA PHE A 90 -10.94 -1.85 -5.00
C PHE A 90 -12.31 -1.18 -5.05
N SER A 91 -12.41 0.08 -5.48
CA SER A 91 -13.70 0.75 -5.66
C SER A 91 -14.60 -0.02 -6.64
N TYR A 92 -14.04 -0.47 -7.77
CA TYR A 92 -14.81 -1.27 -8.72
C TYR A 92 -15.28 -2.60 -8.13
N ARG A 93 -14.38 -3.34 -7.46
CA ARG A 93 -14.68 -4.63 -6.85
C ARG A 93 -15.74 -4.51 -5.74
N SER A 94 -15.58 -3.55 -4.84
CA SER A 94 -16.52 -3.32 -3.74
C SER A 94 -17.91 -2.96 -4.27
N GLU A 95 -18.01 -2.14 -5.32
CA GLU A 95 -19.29 -1.82 -5.95
C GLU A 95 -19.95 -3.04 -6.61
N GLN A 96 -19.18 -3.89 -7.30
CA GLN A 96 -19.72 -5.11 -7.90
C GLN A 96 -20.22 -6.11 -6.85
N LEU A 97 -19.46 -6.31 -5.77
CA LEU A 97 -19.86 -7.20 -4.68
C LEU A 97 -21.12 -6.68 -3.94
N ARG A 98 -21.30 -5.36 -3.87
CA ARG A 98 -22.52 -4.76 -3.34
C ARG A 98 -23.74 -5.10 -4.20
N LEU A 99 -23.62 -4.92 -5.51
CA LEU A 99 -24.69 -5.27 -6.46
C LEU A 99 -25.04 -6.75 -6.40
N ASP A 100 -24.05 -7.64 -6.23
CA ASP A 100 -24.28 -9.08 -6.07
C ASP A 100 -25.06 -9.39 -4.78
N ARG A 101 -24.72 -8.74 -3.66
CA ARG A 101 -25.45 -8.89 -2.39
C ARG A 101 -26.89 -8.40 -2.49
N GLU A 102 -27.11 -7.29 -3.18
CA GLU A 102 -28.46 -6.73 -3.40
C GLU A 102 -29.29 -7.62 -4.32
N ALA A 103 -28.70 -8.14 -5.38
CA ALA A 103 -29.36 -9.08 -6.27
C ALA A 103 -29.71 -10.41 -5.56
N ALA A 104 -28.79 -10.93 -4.73
CA ALA A 104 -29.04 -12.12 -3.92
C ALA A 104 -30.16 -11.88 -2.89
N ALA A 105 -30.15 -10.73 -2.20
CA ALA A 105 -31.22 -10.37 -1.26
C ALA A 105 -32.58 -10.20 -1.96
N ALA A 106 -32.61 -9.66 -3.18
CA ALA A 106 -33.83 -9.55 -3.98
C ALA A 106 -34.32 -10.92 -4.48
N ALA A 107 -33.41 -11.85 -4.79
CA ALA A 107 -33.74 -13.23 -5.15
C ALA A 107 -34.31 -14.01 -3.96
N ASP A 108 -33.77 -13.84 -2.76
CA ASP A 108 -34.31 -14.46 -1.53
C ASP A 108 -35.67 -13.88 -1.13
N ALA A 109 -35.87 -12.56 -1.31
CA ALA A 109 -37.16 -11.91 -1.07
C ALA A 109 -38.26 -12.39 -2.05
N SER A 110 -37.91 -12.62 -3.32
CA SER A 110 -38.85 -13.15 -4.32
C SER A 110 -39.13 -14.65 -4.13
N ASN A 111 -38.16 -15.44 -3.65
CA ASN A 111 -38.38 -16.85 -3.29
C ASN A 111 -39.30 -17.02 -2.05
N THR A 112 -39.33 -16.04 -1.15
CA THR A 112 -40.24 -16.03 0.01
C THR A 112 -41.68 -15.68 -0.40
N GLN A 113 -41.88 -14.95 -1.50
CA GLN A 113 -43.19 -14.63 -2.07
C GLN A 113 -43.69 -15.69 -3.07
N GLN A 114 -42.80 -16.47 -3.71
CA GLN A 114 -43.18 -17.56 -4.63
C GLN A 114 -43.70 -18.84 -3.94
N ALA A 115 -43.64 -18.95 -2.61
CA ALA A 115 -44.26 -20.07 -1.89
C ALA A 115 -45.79 -19.92 -1.71
N GLU A 116 -46.35 -18.72 -1.93
CA GLU A 116 -47.80 -18.47 -1.80
C GLU A 116 -48.54 -18.24 -3.11
N ASP A 117 -47.85 -18.14 -4.26
CA ASP A 117 -48.48 -17.76 -5.53
C ASP A 117 -48.07 -18.69 -6.68
N VAL A 118 -48.53 -19.95 -6.61
CA VAL A 118 -48.57 -20.84 -7.78
C VAL A 118 -50.03 -21.27 -8.00
N THR A 119 -50.83 -20.35 -8.55
CA THR A 119 -52.02 -20.72 -9.31
C THR A 119 -52.16 -19.86 -10.57
N MET A 120 -52.13 -20.56 -11.70
CA MET A 120 -52.75 -20.25 -13.01
C MET A 120 -51.89 -19.56 -14.09
N MET A 121 -51.94 -20.23 -15.24
CA MET A 121 -51.36 -19.92 -16.56
C MET A 121 -52.20 -18.90 -17.35
N ASP A 122 -51.59 -18.30 -18.39
CA ASP A 122 -52.02 -18.16 -19.81
C ASP A 122 -51.18 -17.04 -20.49
N VAL A 123 -50.36 -17.23 -21.55
CA VAL A 123 -50.63 -17.37 -23.02
C VAL A 123 -51.42 -16.14 -23.55
N GLU A 124 -51.03 -15.26 -24.50
CA GLU A 124 -50.43 -15.29 -25.85
C GLU A 124 -50.12 -13.80 -26.27
N GLU A 125 -49.00 -13.45 -26.93
CA GLU A 125 -48.80 -13.10 -28.36
C GLU A 125 -48.86 -11.61 -28.81
N SER A 126 -47.97 -11.29 -29.78
CA SER A 126 -48.07 -10.33 -30.91
C SER A 126 -47.54 -8.87 -30.84
N ALA A 127 -46.34 -8.71 -31.42
CA ALA A 127 -46.03 -8.04 -32.72
C ALA A 127 -45.97 -6.49 -32.93
N LYS A 128 -44.98 -6.14 -33.80
CA LYS A 128 -44.75 -4.93 -34.68
C LYS A 128 -43.93 -3.77 -34.08
N SER A 129 -42.68 -3.56 -34.52
CA SER A 129 -42.19 -2.91 -35.78
C SER A 129 -42.18 -1.39 -35.74
N SER A 130 -41.00 -0.76 -35.89
CA SER A 130 -40.78 0.28 -36.93
C SER A 130 -39.33 0.77 -36.99
N THR A 131 -38.92 0.98 -38.23
CA THR A 131 -37.65 1.45 -38.78
C THR A 131 -37.41 2.94 -38.53
N THR A 132 -36.14 3.36 -38.41
CA THR A 132 -35.69 4.63 -39.03
C THR A 132 -34.18 4.63 -39.28
N ASN A 133 -33.82 4.82 -40.56
CA ASN A 133 -32.48 5.15 -41.03
C ASN A 133 -32.08 6.55 -40.58
N ASN A 134 -30.77 6.80 -40.43
CA ASN A 134 -30.12 7.94 -41.09
C ASN A 134 -28.60 7.78 -41.13
N ASN A 135 -28.05 7.99 -42.33
CA ASN A 135 -26.63 8.08 -42.66
C ASN A 135 -26.02 9.36 -42.12
N THR A 136 -24.74 9.35 -41.71
CA THR A 136 -23.85 10.51 -41.90
C THR A 136 -22.37 10.10 -41.95
N GLU A 137 -21.80 10.31 -43.13
CA GLU A 137 -20.46 10.81 -43.47
C GLU A 137 -19.22 10.34 -42.70
N HIS A 138 -18.36 9.62 -43.44
CA HIS A 138 -16.96 9.36 -43.10
C HIS A 138 -16.10 10.62 -43.29
N GLN A 139 -15.61 11.20 -42.20
CA GLN A 139 -14.38 11.99 -42.19
C GLN A 139 -13.33 11.25 -41.38
N GLN A 140 -12.25 10.85 -42.07
CA GLN A 140 -11.08 10.21 -41.47
C GLN A 140 -10.26 11.26 -40.70
N GLU A 141 -10.58 11.44 -39.41
CA GLU A 141 -9.63 12.03 -38.47
C GLU A 141 -8.65 10.96 -37.99
N VAL A 142 -7.35 11.24 -38.14
CA VAL A 142 -6.25 10.44 -37.58
C VAL A 142 -6.36 10.50 -36.05
N ARG A 143 -7.12 9.57 -35.46
CA ARG A 143 -7.27 9.42 -34.02
C ARG A 143 -5.94 9.03 -33.40
N LYS A 144 -5.27 9.96 -32.73
CA LYS A 144 -4.24 9.64 -31.74
C LYS A 144 -4.81 8.58 -30.80
N ARG A 145 -4.14 7.42 -30.67
CA ARG A 145 -4.61 6.29 -29.84
C ARG A 145 -4.93 6.80 -28.44
N LYS A 146 -6.21 6.80 -28.08
CA LYS A 146 -6.69 7.19 -26.75
C LYS A 146 -6.16 6.12 -25.78
N ARG A 147 -5.38 6.54 -24.79
CA ARG A 147 -4.86 5.64 -23.75
C ARG A 147 -6.06 4.99 -23.06
N ILE A 148 -6.21 3.67 -23.20
CA ILE A 148 -7.35 2.90 -22.66
C ILE A 148 -7.24 2.81 -21.13
N TYR A 149 -6.02 2.66 -20.63
CA TYR A 149 -5.72 2.51 -19.20
C TYR A 149 -4.92 3.69 -18.69
N GLY A 150 -5.51 4.44 -17.77
CA GLY A 150 -4.87 5.54 -17.07
C GLY A 150 -5.84 6.15 -16.06
N PRO A 151 -5.32 6.94 -15.11
CA PRO A 151 -6.17 7.66 -14.17
C PRO A 151 -7.15 8.54 -14.96
N LYS A 152 -8.43 8.53 -14.54
CA LYS A 152 -9.44 9.42 -15.12
C LYS A 152 -8.92 10.87 -14.97
N LYS A 153 -8.88 11.63 -16.06
CA LYS A 153 -8.30 12.99 -16.12
C LYS A 153 -8.98 14.05 -15.22
N ASN A 154 -10.02 13.68 -14.47
CA ASN A 154 -10.56 14.56 -13.44
C ASN A 154 -9.71 14.35 -12.20
N GLY A 155 -8.81 15.29 -11.91
CA GLY A 155 -7.81 15.26 -10.84
C GLY A 155 -8.36 15.26 -9.41
N GLN A 156 -9.46 14.57 -9.14
CA GLN A 156 -9.89 14.24 -7.80
C GLN A 156 -9.42 12.81 -7.51
N LYS A 157 -8.62 12.67 -6.44
CA LYS A 157 -8.25 11.39 -5.83
C LYS A 157 -9.49 10.75 -5.15
N GLU A 158 -10.56 10.49 -5.91
CA GLU A 158 -11.87 10.10 -5.38
C GLU A 158 -11.88 8.72 -4.70
N ASN A 159 -10.90 7.87 -4.99
CA ASN A 159 -10.84 6.47 -4.54
C ASN A 159 -9.80 6.23 -3.42
N MET A 160 -9.33 7.28 -2.74
CA MET A 160 -8.30 7.19 -1.70
C MET A 160 -8.90 7.42 -0.32
N GLY A 161 -8.31 6.79 0.69
CA GLY A 161 -8.77 6.85 2.08
C GLY A 161 -9.72 5.70 2.45
N PRO A 162 -10.51 5.87 3.53
CA PRO A 162 -11.46 4.86 3.97
C PRO A 162 -12.48 4.55 2.88
N ILE A 163 -12.68 3.27 2.56
CA ILE A 163 -13.73 2.87 1.63
C ILE A 163 -15.06 2.96 2.38
N PRO A 164 -16.02 3.83 1.96
CA PRO A 164 -17.19 4.20 2.77
C PRO A 164 -18.15 3.06 3.13
N HIS A 165 -17.98 1.88 2.53
CA HIS A 165 -19.00 0.82 2.54
C HIS A 165 -18.48 -0.57 2.99
N ASP A 166 -17.26 -0.66 3.51
CA ASP A 166 -16.80 -1.89 4.17
C ASP A 166 -17.10 -1.82 5.67
N GLY A 167 -18.27 -2.33 6.04
CA GLY A 167 -18.53 -2.75 7.42
C GLY A 167 -17.44 -3.73 7.86
N GLY A 168 -16.86 -3.47 9.03
CA GLY A 168 -15.88 -4.36 9.65
C GLY A 168 -16.40 -5.80 9.75
N ALA A 169 -15.46 -6.75 9.63
CA ALA A 169 -15.64 -8.16 9.92
C ALA A 169 -16.83 -8.84 9.22
N GLY A 170 -16.79 -8.95 7.88
CA GLY A 170 -17.83 -9.70 7.16
C GLY A 170 -17.77 -9.76 5.63
N GLY A 171 -16.66 -9.38 5.00
CA GLY A 171 -16.41 -9.67 3.58
C GLY A 171 -15.93 -8.47 2.76
N SER A 172 -14.60 -8.39 2.60
CA SER A 172 -13.84 -7.60 1.61
C SER A 172 -13.23 -6.25 2.03
N GLY A 173 -13.20 -5.93 3.33
CA GLY A 173 -12.41 -4.80 3.85
C GLY A 173 -10.90 -5.02 3.67
N ALA A 174 -10.32 -4.46 2.61
CA ALA A 174 -8.88 -4.54 2.35
C ALA A 174 -8.18 -3.27 2.81
N LEU A 175 -7.14 -3.43 3.66
CA LEU A 175 -6.26 -2.34 4.06
C LEU A 175 -5.02 -2.35 3.18
N ALA A 176 -4.90 -1.34 2.32
CA ALA A 176 -3.74 -1.14 1.46
C ALA A 176 -2.91 0.06 1.94
N LEU A 177 -1.62 -0.17 2.17
CA LEU A 177 -0.70 0.83 2.71
C LEU A 177 0.52 1.05 1.82
N CYS A 178 0.94 2.31 1.72
CA CYS A 178 2.27 2.67 1.25
C CYS A 178 3.28 2.69 2.40
N LEU A 179 4.47 2.13 2.17
CA LEU A 179 5.62 2.31 3.07
C LEU A 179 6.73 3.12 2.38
N SER A 180 7.26 4.10 3.09
CA SER A 180 8.35 4.96 2.63
C SER A 180 9.25 5.43 3.79
N SER A 181 10.25 6.26 3.48
CA SER A 181 11.18 6.81 4.48
C SER A 181 10.50 7.84 5.39
N ARG A 182 11.12 8.12 6.55
CA ARG A 182 10.67 9.17 7.47
C ARG A 182 10.54 10.52 6.78
N ARG A 183 11.45 10.85 5.86
CA ARG A 183 11.40 12.08 5.05
C ARG A 183 10.07 12.26 4.33
N ASN A 184 9.51 11.18 3.81
CA ASN A 184 8.30 11.23 3.02
C ASN A 184 7.01 11.10 3.85
N MET A 185 7.08 10.70 5.13
CA MET A 185 5.91 10.49 6.00
C MET A 185 5.87 11.40 7.24
N CYS A 186 6.97 12.08 7.57
CA CYS A 186 7.02 12.99 8.70
C CYS A 186 6.11 14.21 8.45
N ILE A 187 5.47 14.67 9.53
CA ILE A 187 4.63 15.89 9.57
C ILE A 187 5.13 16.89 10.63
N HIS A 188 6.23 16.58 11.33
CA HIS A 188 6.81 17.44 12.34
C HIS A 188 7.71 18.50 11.67
N GLU A 189 7.35 19.77 11.78
CA GLU A 189 8.00 20.85 11.03
C GLU A 189 9.50 20.96 11.29
N ARG A 190 9.94 20.87 12.55
CA ARG A 190 11.36 20.91 12.91
C ARG A 190 12.17 19.82 12.20
N VAL A 191 11.66 18.59 12.17
CA VAL A 191 12.35 17.45 11.55
C VAL A 191 12.40 17.61 10.03
N LEU A 192 11.33 18.13 9.43
CA LEU A 192 11.27 18.36 7.99
C LEU A 192 12.20 19.48 7.50
N ARG A 193 12.70 20.35 8.40
CA ARG A 193 13.69 21.38 8.06
C ARG A 193 15.09 20.82 7.86
N GLU A 194 15.37 19.60 8.32
CA GLU A 194 16.66 18.95 8.10
C GLU A 194 16.92 18.72 6.61
N SER A 195 18.15 18.96 6.18
CA SER A 195 18.49 19.02 4.76
C SER A 195 18.59 17.65 4.08
N ASP A 196 18.93 16.63 4.85
CA ASP A 196 19.32 15.31 4.36
C ASP A 196 18.59 14.18 5.13
N ARG A 197 18.69 12.96 4.60
CA ARG A 197 17.97 11.81 5.16
C ARG A 197 18.49 11.42 6.54
N GLU A 198 19.81 11.52 6.77
CA GLU A 198 20.42 11.15 8.03
C GLU A 198 20.06 12.17 9.13
N GLY A 199 20.06 13.46 8.80
CA GLY A 199 19.57 14.52 9.69
C GLY A 199 18.12 14.30 10.13
N ILE A 200 17.22 13.98 9.19
CA ILE A 200 15.81 13.65 9.50
C ILE A 200 15.71 12.46 10.47
N ASP A 201 16.48 11.41 10.22
CA ASP A 201 16.46 10.21 11.05
C ASP A 201 17.03 10.46 12.45
N ALA A 202 18.10 11.26 12.55
CA ALA A 202 18.72 11.66 13.81
C ALA A 202 17.79 12.55 14.63
N ALA A 203 17.19 13.58 14.03
CA ALA A 203 16.25 14.49 14.68
C ALA A 203 14.96 13.78 15.12
N CYS A 204 14.44 12.86 14.31
CA CYS A 204 13.32 12.03 14.72
C CYS A 204 13.69 11.14 15.91
N ARG A 205 14.88 10.51 15.87
CA ARG A 205 15.34 9.63 16.95
C ARG A 205 15.63 10.39 18.25
N SER A 206 16.13 11.63 18.18
CA SER A 206 16.40 12.43 19.39
C SER A 206 15.13 12.77 20.17
N MET A 207 13.96 12.80 19.53
CA MET A 207 12.67 13.08 20.18
C MET A 207 11.86 11.82 20.52
N THR A 208 12.17 10.67 19.90
CA THR A 208 11.35 9.44 20.01
C THR A 208 12.07 8.28 20.69
N ALA A 209 13.37 8.40 20.97
CA ALA A 209 14.12 7.34 21.62
C ALA A 209 13.66 7.14 23.08
N PRO A 210 13.70 5.90 23.62
CA PRO A 210 13.26 5.62 24.98
C PRO A 210 13.91 6.52 26.04
N TRP A 211 15.22 6.75 25.93
CA TRP A 211 15.97 7.63 26.84
C TRP A 211 15.55 9.10 26.75
N ALA A 212 15.07 9.56 25.60
CA ALA A 212 14.56 10.93 25.44
C ALA A 212 13.21 11.08 26.13
N LEU A 213 12.32 10.09 25.93
CA LEU A 213 10.99 10.05 26.55
C LEU A 213 11.09 9.91 28.08
N GLU A 214 12.02 9.09 28.58
CA GLU A 214 12.26 8.94 30.02
C GLU A 214 12.72 10.25 30.66
N ARG A 215 13.66 10.97 30.01
CA ARG A 215 14.12 12.27 30.48
C ARG A 215 13.01 13.32 30.44
N ALA A 216 12.17 13.31 29.40
CA ALA A 216 11.05 14.23 29.26
C ALA A 216 10.00 14.08 30.39
N LYS A 217 9.90 12.90 31.03
CA LYS A 217 9.03 12.72 32.22
C LYS A 217 9.55 13.50 33.44
N THR A 218 10.86 13.64 33.58
CA THR A 218 11.50 14.34 34.71
C THR A 218 11.80 15.80 34.41
N ASP A 219 12.04 16.14 33.14
CA ASP A 219 12.51 17.44 32.69
C ASP A 219 11.66 17.91 31.50
N GLN A 220 10.79 18.89 31.75
CA GLN A 220 9.89 19.47 30.74
C GLN A 220 10.61 20.31 29.68
N THR A 221 11.92 20.54 29.81
CA THR A 221 12.70 21.26 28.79
C THR A 221 13.11 20.36 27.62
N VAL A 222 12.99 19.03 27.79
CA VAL A 222 13.30 18.06 26.73
C VAL A 222 12.18 18.06 25.69
N GLU A 223 12.54 18.39 24.45
CA GLU A 223 11.61 18.38 23.34
C GLU A 223 11.26 16.94 22.93
N THR A 224 9.96 16.64 22.87
CA THR A 224 9.42 15.38 22.36
C THR A 224 8.57 15.64 21.12
N CYS A 225 8.25 14.57 20.40
CA CYS A 225 7.43 14.66 19.20
C CYS A 225 5.95 14.48 19.55
N GLN A 226 5.19 15.57 19.53
CA GLN A 226 3.74 15.57 19.85
C GLN A 226 2.93 14.50 19.12
N TYR A 227 3.28 14.18 17.87
CA TYR A 227 2.58 13.18 17.05
C TYR A 227 2.92 11.76 17.48
N PHE A 228 4.16 11.53 17.92
CA PHE A 228 4.58 10.22 18.42
C PHE A 228 4.01 9.97 19.81
N ASP A 229 4.00 10.98 20.66
CA ASP A 229 3.42 10.92 22.00
C ASP A 229 1.91 10.66 21.92
N GLY A 230 1.21 11.36 21.02
CA GLY A 230 -0.22 11.13 20.75
C GLY A 230 -0.52 9.72 20.24
N PHE A 231 0.37 9.16 19.40
CA PHE A 231 0.27 7.78 18.93
C PHE A 231 0.52 6.77 20.07
N GLN A 232 1.55 6.99 20.91
CA GLN A 232 1.80 6.12 22.06
C GLN A 232 0.66 6.14 23.07
N ALA A 233 0.07 7.32 23.31
CA ALA A 233 -1.07 7.47 24.22
C ALA A 233 -2.33 6.74 23.71
N ALA A 234 -2.51 6.63 22.39
CA ALA A 234 -3.64 5.91 21.80
C ALA A 234 -3.47 4.38 21.87
N GLY A 235 -2.23 3.87 21.83
CA GLY A 235 -1.94 2.45 22.02
C GLY A 235 -2.75 1.53 21.08
N GLU A 236 -3.47 0.57 21.66
CA GLU A 236 -4.30 -0.41 20.94
C GLU A 236 -5.54 0.20 20.25
N ALA A 237 -5.97 1.40 20.64
CA ALA A 237 -7.07 2.10 19.97
C ALA A 237 -6.69 2.65 18.58
N THR A 238 -5.43 2.49 18.18
CA THR A 238 -4.90 2.95 16.91
C THR A 238 -5.26 1.97 15.79
N SER A 239 -6.53 1.94 15.38
CA SER A 239 -6.98 1.19 14.21
C SER A 239 -7.12 2.09 12.98
N MET A 240 -6.76 1.58 11.81
CA MET A 240 -7.10 2.19 10.53
C MET A 240 -8.25 1.42 9.89
N PRO A 241 -9.28 2.12 9.38
CA PRO A 241 -10.35 1.46 8.65
C PRO A 241 -9.82 0.87 7.33
N SER A 242 -10.60 -0.05 6.75
CA SER A 242 -10.32 -0.59 5.42
C SER A 242 -10.30 0.53 4.39
N GLY A 243 -9.33 0.50 3.49
CA GLY A 243 -9.10 1.59 2.56
C GLY A 243 -7.74 1.54 1.89
N VAL A 244 -7.55 2.47 0.95
CA VAL A 244 -6.30 2.63 0.21
C VAL A 244 -5.63 3.94 0.63
N TYR A 245 -4.49 3.83 1.31
CA TYR A 245 -3.81 4.97 1.92
C TYR A 245 -2.45 5.25 1.26
N ASP A 246 -2.40 6.25 0.38
CA ASP A 246 -1.11 6.78 -0.11
C ASP A 246 -0.40 7.60 0.97
N LEU A 247 0.80 8.09 0.63
CA LEU A 247 1.60 8.92 1.52
C LEU A 247 0.91 10.22 1.94
N GLU A 248 0.06 10.81 1.10
CA GLU A 248 -0.62 12.07 1.41
C GLU A 248 -1.81 11.85 2.34
N GLU A 249 -2.62 10.82 2.07
CA GLU A 249 -3.73 10.41 2.92
C GLU A 249 -3.24 9.96 4.30
N LEU A 250 -2.14 9.21 4.38
CA LEU A 250 -1.51 8.85 5.66
C LEU A 250 -1.10 10.09 6.47
N LYS A 251 -0.55 11.12 5.81
CA LYS A 251 -0.21 12.38 6.47
C LYS A 251 -1.45 13.15 6.92
N LYS A 252 -2.48 13.23 6.09
CA LYS A 252 -3.75 13.90 6.44
C LYS A 252 -4.41 13.21 7.62
N TRP A 253 -4.47 11.88 7.59
CA TRP A 253 -5.03 11.07 8.67
C TRP A 253 -4.27 11.23 9.98
N GLY A 254 -2.93 11.11 9.93
CA GLY A 254 -2.09 11.32 11.11
C GLY A 254 -2.21 12.75 11.66
N LYS A 255 -2.28 13.76 10.81
CA LYS A 255 -2.51 15.15 11.24
C LYS A 255 -3.89 15.33 11.89
N GLY A 256 -4.94 14.73 11.35
CA GLY A 256 -6.30 14.81 11.89
C GLY A 256 -6.48 14.13 13.25
N LYS A 257 -5.78 13.01 13.48
CA LYS A 257 -5.81 12.27 14.77
C LYS A 257 -4.69 12.65 15.74
N ASN A 258 -3.80 13.56 15.34
CA ASN A 258 -2.57 13.90 16.05
C ASN A 258 -1.66 12.68 16.31
N TRP A 259 -1.54 11.79 15.32
CA TRP A 259 -0.70 10.61 15.34
C TRP A 259 0.43 10.69 14.34
N CYS A 260 1.59 10.12 14.68
CA CYS A 260 2.73 10.07 13.78
C CYS A 260 2.45 9.10 12.62
N PRO A 261 2.35 9.58 11.35
CA PRO A 261 2.03 8.70 10.22
C PRO A 261 3.04 7.57 10.06
N TYR A 262 4.33 7.84 10.28
CA TYR A 262 5.39 6.85 10.14
C TYR A 262 5.20 5.65 11.09
N TYR A 263 4.93 5.91 12.37
CA TYR A 263 4.73 4.84 13.36
C TYR A 263 3.36 4.18 13.23
N LEU A 264 2.33 4.96 12.86
CA LEU A 264 1.00 4.45 12.52
C LEU A 264 1.07 3.41 11.40
N THR A 265 1.68 3.76 10.26
CA THR A 265 1.85 2.84 9.14
C THR A 265 2.62 1.60 9.56
N ARG A 266 3.69 1.77 10.36
CA ARG A 266 4.50 0.65 10.84
C ARG A 266 3.71 -0.35 11.69
N GLN A 267 2.80 0.11 12.56
CA GLN A 267 1.92 -0.78 13.32
C GLN A 267 0.87 -1.42 12.41
N ALA A 268 0.35 -0.67 11.44
CA ALA A 268 -0.70 -1.14 10.54
C ALA A 268 -0.23 -2.15 9.49
N ILE A 269 1.09 -2.30 9.25
CA ILE A 269 1.66 -3.38 8.41
C ILE A 269 1.15 -4.76 8.83
N ASN A 270 0.94 -4.97 10.14
CA ASN A 270 0.52 -6.25 10.68
C ASN A 270 -0.88 -6.66 10.19
N HIS A 271 -1.77 -5.68 9.98
CA HIS A 271 -3.16 -5.90 9.56
C HIS A 271 -3.42 -5.56 8.08
N ALA A 272 -2.41 -5.04 7.37
CA ALA A 272 -2.54 -4.71 5.96
C ALA A 272 -2.58 -5.97 5.10
N THR A 273 -3.51 -5.99 4.14
CA THR A 273 -3.62 -7.06 3.13
C THR A 273 -2.77 -6.76 1.90
N VAL A 274 -2.55 -5.47 1.61
CA VAL A 274 -1.70 -5.01 0.50
C VAL A 274 -0.67 -4.01 1.01
N LEU A 275 0.59 -4.24 0.69
CA LEU A 275 1.71 -3.36 1.01
C LEU A 275 2.39 -2.93 -0.29
N VAL A 276 2.55 -1.64 -0.50
CA VAL A 276 3.28 -1.08 -1.65
C VAL A 276 4.47 -0.27 -1.15
N PHE A 277 5.68 -0.62 -1.59
CA PHE A 277 6.89 0.10 -1.19
C PHE A 277 8.05 -0.11 -2.15
N ASN A 278 9.19 0.53 -1.90
CA ASN A 278 10.39 0.35 -2.71
C ASN A 278 11.06 -1.00 -2.44
N TYR A 279 11.48 -1.75 -3.47
CA TYR A 279 12.18 -3.04 -3.29
C TYR A 279 13.40 -2.97 -2.35
N GLN A 280 14.01 -1.79 -2.13
CA GLN A 280 15.08 -1.60 -1.13
C GLN A 280 14.64 -2.02 0.28
N TYR A 281 13.37 -1.84 0.63
CA TYR A 281 12.81 -2.28 1.91
C TYR A 281 12.75 -3.80 2.07
N MET A 282 12.93 -4.56 0.98
CA MET A 282 13.00 -6.03 1.00
C MET A 282 14.43 -6.54 0.82
N LEU A 283 15.24 -5.85 0.01
CA LEU A 283 16.56 -6.31 -0.39
C LEU A 283 17.69 -5.83 0.54
N ASP A 284 17.56 -4.65 1.15
CA ASP A 284 18.60 -4.14 2.07
C ASP A 284 18.43 -4.76 3.47
N PRO A 285 19.41 -5.57 3.95
CA PRO A 285 19.32 -6.26 5.25
C PRO A 285 19.14 -5.33 6.46
N LYS A 286 19.50 -4.03 6.34
CA LYS A 286 19.34 -3.04 7.40
C LYS A 286 17.88 -2.68 7.64
N VAL A 287 17.09 -2.61 6.58
CA VAL A 287 15.67 -2.21 6.62
C VAL A 287 14.71 -3.38 6.45
N ALA A 288 15.15 -4.46 5.77
CA ALA A 288 14.33 -5.65 5.49
C ALA A 288 13.71 -6.26 6.74
N LYS A 289 14.44 -6.26 7.86
CA LYS A 289 13.96 -6.79 9.15
C LYS A 289 12.65 -6.15 9.64
N MET A 290 12.33 -4.94 9.20
CA MET A 290 11.08 -4.25 9.57
C MET A 290 9.87 -4.87 8.90
N VAL A 291 10.02 -5.30 7.64
CA VAL A 291 8.91 -5.81 6.82
C VAL A 291 8.90 -7.33 6.81
N SER A 292 10.06 -7.95 6.68
CA SER A 292 10.22 -9.41 6.50
C SER A 292 9.68 -10.23 7.66
N LYS A 293 9.60 -9.64 8.87
CA LYS A 293 9.04 -10.31 10.05
C LYS A 293 7.51 -10.46 9.96
N GLU A 294 6.87 -9.57 9.24
CA GLU A 294 5.40 -9.47 9.15
C GLU A 294 4.85 -10.12 7.87
N LEU A 295 5.73 -10.75 7.06
CA LEU A 295 5.37 -11.48 5.85
C LEU A 295 5.18 -12.96 6.16
N GLU A 296 4.02 -13.48 5.74
CA GLU A 296 3.67 -14.90 5.86
C GLU A 296 4.22 -15.70 4.68
N SER A 297 4.37 -17.03 4.82
CA SER A 297 4.81 -17.91 3.72
C SER A 297 3.91 -17.84 2.49
N GLU A 298 2.61 -17.62 2.72
CA GLU A 298 1.59 -17.54 1.68
C GLU A 298 1.51 -16.15 1.01
N SER A 299 2.42 -15.24 1.35
CA SER A 299 2.42 -13.88 0.79
C SER A 299 2.86 -13.87 -0.67
N ILE A 300 2.17 -13.09 -1.50
CA ILE A 300 2.51 -12.89 -2.91
C ILE A 300 3.41 -11.66 -3.02
N ILE A 301 4.64 -11.83 -3.49
CA ILE A 301 5.60 -10.74 -3.68
C ILE A 301 5.73 -10.43 -5.18
N VAL A 302 5.59 -9.16 -5.53
CA VAL A 302 5.63 -8.66 -6.89
C VAL A 302 6.75 -7.64 -7.00
N PHE A 303 7.78 -7.94 -7.79
CA PHE A 303 8.80 -6.96 -8.17
C PHE A 303 8.42 -6.33 -9.51
N ASP A 304 8.09 -5.04 -9.48
CA ASP A 304 7.83 -4.26 -10.69
C ASP A 304 9.10 -3.54 -11.16
N GLU A 305 9.26 -3.39 -12.48
CA GLU A 305 10.47 -2.84 -13.10
C GLU A 305 11.79 -3.44 -12.56
N ALA A 306 11.79 -4.77 -12.39
CA ALA A 306 12.84 -5.56 -11.75
C ALA A 306 14.20 -5.61 -12.48
N HIS A 307 14.40 -4.82 -13.54
CA HIS A 307 15.61 -4.85 -14.37
C HIS A 307 16.87 -4.32 -13.65
N ASN A 308 16.74 -3.67 -12.49
CA ASN A 308 17.87 -3.18 -11.69
C ASN A 308 18.03 -3.87 -10.33
N ILE A 309 17.40 -5.02 -10.10
CA ILE A 309 17.54 -5.74 -8.83
C ILE A 309 19.01 -6.09 -8.55
N ASP A 310 19.77 -6.47 -9.57
CA ASP A 310 21.19 -6.79 -9.48
C ASP A 310 22.02 -5.63 -8.88
N SER A 311 21.84 -4.44 -9.46
CA SER A 311 22.54 -3.22 -9.08
C SER A 311 22.19 -2.82 -7.65
N VAL A 312 20.92 -3.00 -7.27
CA VAL A 312 20.42 -2.67 -5.93
C VAL A 312 20.98 -3.62 -4.89
N CYS A 313 21.06 -4.91 -5.20
CA CYS A 313 21.69 -5.90 -4.32
C CYS A 313 23.18 -5.61 -4.12
N ILE A 314 23.89 -5.24 -5.20
CA ILE A 314 25.30 -4.84 -5.13
C ILE A 314 25.46 -3.61 -4.24
N GLU A 315 24.67 -2.56 -4.45
CA GLU A 315 24.73 -1.34 -3.64
C GLU A 315 24.41 -1.58 -2.16
N ALA A 316 23.38 -2.37 -1.86
CA ALA A 316 22.95 -2.63 -0.48
C ALA A 316 24.02 -3.32 0.38
N LEU A 317 24.86 -4.15 -0.24
CA LEU A 317 25.92 -4.90 0.43
C LEU A 317 27.31 -4.27 0.25
N SER A 318 27.42 -3.19 -0.53
CA SER A 318 28.68 -2.49 -0.77
C SER A 318 28.90 -1.37 0.24
N VAL A 319 30.13 -1.24 0.73
CA VAL A 319 30.57 -0.12 1.56
C VAL A 319 31.83 0.47 0.95
N THR A 320 31.80 1.77 0.68
CA THR A 320 32.99 2.51 0.21
C THR A 320 33.60 3.26 1.37
N VAL A 321 34.90 3.09 1.57
CA VAL A 321 35.68 3.80 2.60
C VAL A 321 36.72 4.66 1.89
N ASN A 322 36.71 5.97 2.17
CA ASN A 322 37.72 6.91 1.68
C ASN A 322 38.40 7.66 2.83
N ASP A 323 39.47 8.40 2.51
CA ASP A 323 40.25 9.15 3.51
C ASP A 323 39.39 10.13 4.31
N ARG A 324 38.40 10.78 3.67
CA ARG A 324 37.47 11.67 4.37
C ARG A 324 36.63 10.94 5.42
N ASN A 325 36.21 9.71 5.13
CA ASN A 325 35.49 8.88 6.10
C ASN A 325 36.39 8.53 7.29
N LEU A 326 37.68 8.22 7.04
CA LEU A 326 38.64 7.91 8.11
C LEU A 326 38.96 9.14 8.99
N ASP A 327 39.10 10.31 8.38
CA ASP A 327 39.28 11.57 9.12
C ASP A 327 38.07 11.89 10.00
N GLN A 328 36.86 11.72 9.46
CA GLN A 328 35.63 11.92 10.20
C GLN A 328 35.48 10.90 11.34
N ALA A 329 35.84 9.63 11.10
CA ALA A 329 35.84 8.58 12.11
C ALA A 329 36.82 8.91 13.25
N THR A 330 38.03 9.38 12.93
CA THR A 330 39.05 9.79 13.92
C THR A 330 38.55 10.93 14.80
N ARG A 331 37.94 11.96 14.20
CA ARG A 331 37.32 13.07 14.96
C ARG A 331 36.18 12.58 15.85
N SER A 332 35.38 11.63 15.36
CA SER A 332 34.25 11.07 16.11
C SER A 332 34.71 10.23 17.30
N LEU A 333 35.79 9.45 17.14
CA LEU A 333 36.46 8.72 18.23
C LEU A 333 37.02 9.66 19.29
N GLY A 334 37.64 10.77 18.89
CA GLY A 334 38.12 11.79 19.84
C GLY A 334 36.98 12.37 20.69
N ARG A 335 35.83 12.70 20.07
CA ARG A 335 34.64 13.17 20.81
C ARG A 335 34.10 12.12 21.77
N LEU A 336 33.99 10.87 21.30
CA LEU A 336 33.50 9.76 22.13
C LEU A 336 34.42 9.52 23.33
N SER A 337 35.74 9.57 23.13
CA SER A 337 36.72 9.44 24.21
C SER A 337 36.56 10.52 25.27
N SER A 338 36.36 11.78 24.87
CA SER A 338 36.12 12.89 25.80
C SER A 338 34.82 12.72 26.58
N GLU A 339 33.74 12.27 25.91
CA GLU A 339 32.44 12.00 26.54
C GLU A 339 32.50 10.85 27.54
N VAL A 340 33.19 9.76 27.21
CA VAL A 340 33.40 8.63 28.12
C VAL A 340 34.18 9.07 29.36
N SER A 341 35.23 9.88 29.18
CA SER A 341 36.00 10.43 30.31
C SER A 341 35.13 11.32 31.21
N ARG A 342 34.25 12.14 30.62
CA ARG A 342 33.31 12.98 31.37
C ARG A 342 32.29 12.17 32.17
N MET A 343 31.69 11.13 31.57
CA MET A 343 30.75 10.25 32.27
C MET A 343 31.44 9.50 33.41
N LYS A 344 32.65 8.97 33.22
CA LYS A 344 33.42 8.31 34.28
C LYS A 344 33.69 9.24 35.47
N ALA A 345 34.02 10.50 35.21
CA ALA A 345 34.21 11.49 36.27
C ALA A 345 32.90 11.77 37.04
N SER A 346 31.80 12.01 36.31
CA SER A 346 30.48 12.26 36.92
C SER A 346 29.95 11.07 37.73
N ASP A 347 30.13 9.85 37.24
CA ASP A 347 29.69 8.64 37.94
C ASP A 347 30.56 8.36 39.17
N SER A 348 31.88 8.61 39.08
CA SER A 348 32.78 8.54 40.24
C SER A 348 32.39 9.54 41.33
N GLU A 349 32.04 10.78 40.96
CA GLU A 349 31.55 11.80 41.90
C GLU A 349 30.18 11.47 42.51
N ARG A 350 29.33 10.73 41.77
CA ARG A 350 28.04 10.26 42.29
C ARG A 350 28.24 9.12 43.28
N LEU A 351 29.11 8.16 42.96
CA LEU A 351 29.49 7.07 43.87
C LEU A 351 30.16 7.59 45.15
N GLN A 352 31.02 8.60 45.05
CA GLN A 352 31.65 9.23 46.23
C GLN A 352 30.69 10.09 47.07
N ARG A 353 29.50 10.43 46.56
CA ARG A 353 28.45 11.14 47.31
C ARG A 353 27.44 10.19 47.98
N GLU A 354 27.34 8.96 47.50
CA GLU A 354 26.45 7.92 48.06
C GLU A 354 27.12 7.11 49.19
N TYR A 355 28.46 7.13 49.28
CA TYR A 355 29.27 6.62 50.41
C TYR A 355 29.79 7.78 51.26
#